data_AF-A0A4V6DUK6-F1
#
_entry.id   AF-A0A4V6DUK6-F1
#
_cell.length_a   1.000
_cell.length_b   1.000
_cell.length_c   1.000
_cell.angle_alpha   90.00
_cell.angle_beta   90.00
_cell.angle_gamma   90.00
#
_symmetry.space_group_name_H-M   'P 1'
#
loop_
_entity.id
_entity.type
_entity.pdbx_description
1 polymer ?
#
loop_
_entity_poly.entity_id
_entity_poly.type
_entity_poly.pdbx_seq_one_letter_code
_entity_poly.pdbx_strand_id
1 'polypeptide(L)'
;MSKIPVNSGSTYTAESLQNQITGALIANGSIPTIQFSLLHELQASGWTTTLRSYVVALVRSGECTKYDELMDKVLEESMKGIPGERTRATNGNTSNGNRPGQELRIPDAAIKEAVKVVKKELEKVCEVENK
;
A
#
# COMPACT_ATOMS: atom_id res chain seq x y z
N MET A 1 -9.69 15.63 21.77
CA MET A 1 -8.60 16.30 21.03
C MET A 1 -9.23 17.24 20.03
N SER A 2 -8.77 18.48 19.94
CA SER A 2 -9.25 19.44 18.94
C SER A 2 -8.95 18.91 17.55
N LYS A 3 -9.96 18.90 16.67
CA LYS A 3 -9.78 18.47 15.27
C LYS A 3 -8.83 19.43 14.55
N ILE A 4 -8.02 18.91 13.64
CA ILE A 4 -7.13 19.72 12.81
C ILE A 4 -7.98 20.36 11.70
N PRO A 5 -8.05 21.70 11.62
CA PRO A 5 -8.71 22.36 10.50
C PRO A 5 -7.88 22.12 9.24
N VAL A 6 -8.49 21.52 8.23
CA VAL A 6 -7.90 21.35 6.90
C VAL A 6 -8.69 22.23 5.92
N ASN A 7 -8.02 23.24 5.36
CA ASN A 7 -8.64 24.17 4.41
C ASN A 7 -8.54 23.60 2.99
N SER A 8 -9.58 23.78 2.16
CA SER A 8 -9.59 23.44 0.74
C SER A 8 -8.48 24.15 -0.07
N GLY A 9 -7.89 25.23 0.47
CA GLY A 9 -6.72 25.92 -0.10
C GLY A 9 -5.35 25.40 0.40
N SER A 10 -5.31 24.44 1.31
CA SER A 10 -4.07 23.85 1.81
C SER A 10 -3.44 22.96 0.74
N THR A 11 -2.17 23.19 0.44
CA THR A 11 -1.37 22.21 -0.30
C THR A 11 -1.20 20.98 0.59
N TYR A 12 -1.96 19.91 0.32
CA TYR A 12 -1.85 18.61 1.00
C TYR A 12 -0.46 17.94 0.87
N THR A 13 0.44 18.57 0.10
CA THR A 13 1.84 18.20 -0.08
C THR A 13 2.79 18.90 0.89
N ALA A 14 2.31 19.83 1.73
CA ALA A 14 3.13 20.49 2.74
C ALA A 14 3.53 19.49 3.85
N GLU A 15 4.83 19.27 4.03
CA GLU A 15 5.39 18.32 4.99
C GLU A 15 4.93 18.60 6.43
N SER A 16 4.76 19.88 6.80
CA SER A 16 4.26 20.27 8.11
C SER A 16 2.82 19.79 8.36
N LEU A 17 1.95 19.84 7.35
CA LEU A 17 0.57 19.38 7.43
C LEU A 17 0.50 17.85 7.48
N GLN A 18 1.33 17.16 6.69
CA GLN A 18 1.43 15.69 6.73
C GLN A 18 1.88 15.19 8.10
N ASN A 19 2.88 15.85 8.70
CA ASN A 19 3.35 15.54 10.05
C ASN A 19 2.25 15.79 11.11
N GLN A 20 1.48 16.87 10.98
CA GLN A 20 0.39 17.18 11.89
C GLN A 20 -0.73 16.14 11.83
N ILE A 21 -1.14 15.74 10.62
CA ILE A 21 -2.16 14.69 10.40
C ILE A 21 -1.67 13.34 10.93
N THR A 22 -0.41 12.98 10.63
CA THR A 22 0.20 11.74 11.12
C THR A 22 0.24 11.71 12.64
N GLY A 23 0.63 12.82 13.28
CA GLY A 23 0.62 12.96 14.73
C GLY A 23 -0.77 12.78 15.34
N ALA A 24 -1.81 13.34 14.73
CA ALA A 24 -3.18 13.18 15.21
C ALA A 24 -3.73 11.75 15.02
N LEU A 25 -3.39 11.08 13.90
CA LEU A 25 -3.73 9.68 13.68
C LEU A 25 -3.07 8.76 14.71
N ILE A 26 -1.82 9.04 15.10
CA ILE A 26 -1.11 8.31 16.17
C ILE A 26 -1.84 8.53 17.50
N ALA A 27 -2.10 9.79 17.86
CA ALA A 27 -2.74 10.13 19.14
C ALA A 27 -4.14 9.52 19.28
N ASN A 28 -4.87 9.38 18.18
CA ASN A 28 -6.22 8.80 18.15
C ASN A 28 -6.24 7.26 18.08
N GLY A 29 -5.07 6.60 17.98
CA GLY A 29 -5.01 5.14 17.85
C GLY A 29 -5.63 4.61 16.55
N SER A 30 -5.69 5.45 15.50
CA SER A 30 -6.30 5.11 14.22
C SER A 30 -5.40 4.22 13.35
N ILE A 31 -4.08 4.29 13.54
CA ILE A 31 -3.10 3.53 12.74
C ILE A 31 -3.29 2.00 12.86
N PRO A 32 -3.41 1.40 14.05
CA PRO A 32 -3.69 -0.04 14.17
C PRO A 32 -4.96 -0.49 13.45
N THR A 33 -6.01 0.34 13.45
CA THR A 33 -7.27 0.06 12.77
C THR A 33 -7.09 0.04 11.24
N ILE A 34 -6.38 1.02 10.69
CA ILE A 34 -6.05 1.08 9.26
C ILE A 34 -5.20 -0.14 8.88
N GLN A 35 -4.18 -0.45 9.67
CA GLN A 35 -3.29 -1.58 9.43
C GLN A 35 -4.06 -2.91 9.46
N PHE A 36 -4.91 -3.12 10.46
CA PHE A 36 -5.70 -4.35 10.57
C PHE A 36 -6.62 -4.54 9.37
N SER A 37 -7.32 -3.48 8.95
CA SER A 37 -8.22 -3.56 7.80
C SER A 37 -7.48 -3.82 6.49
N LEU A 38 -6.34 -3.16 6.25
CA LEU A 38 -5.53 -3.41 5.06
C LEU A 38 -4.99 -4.85 5.06
N LEU A 39 -4.47 -5.32 6.20
CA LEU A 39 -3.97 -6.68 6.34
C LEU A 39 -5.08 -7.71 6.10
N HIS A 40 -6.28 -7.48 6.65
CA HIS A 40 -7.43 -8.35 6.46
C HIS A 40 -7.79 -8.47 4.98
N GLU A 41 -7.86 -7.34 4.25
CA GLU A 41 -8.19 -7.36 2.81
C GLU A 41 -7.10 -8.03 1.96
N LEU A 42 -5.82 -7.82 2.29
CA LEU A 42 -4.70 -8.51 1.65
C LEU A 42 -4.70 -10.02 1.93
N GLN A 43 -5.17 -10.43 3.11
CA GLN A 43 -5.33 -11.85 3.44
C GLN A 43 -6.56 -12.45 2.75
N ALA A 44 -7.70 -11.77 2.80
CA ALA A 44 -8.96 -12.21 2.20
C ALA A 44 -8.87 -12.35 0.68
N SER A 45 -8.08 -11.50 0.02
CA SER A 45 -7.78 -11.60 -1.42
C SER A 45 -6.79 -12.71 -1.78
N GLY A 46 -6.25 -13.44 -0.80
CA GLY A 46 -5.25 -14.49 -1.01
C GLY A 46 -3.84 -13.97 -1.32
N TRP A 47 -3.65 -12.65 -1.43
CA TRP A 47 -2.38 -12.03 -1.81
C TRP A 47 -1.23 -12.41 -0.89
N THR A 48 -1.45 -12.44 0.43
CA THR A 48 -0.41 -12.87 1.38
C THR A 48 0.06 -14.33 1.18
N THR A 49 -0.82 -15.20 0.69
CA THR A 49 -0.51 -16.60 0.39
C THR A 49 0.29 -16.69 -0.91
N THR A 50 -0.09 -15.92 -1.93
CA THR A 50 0.67 -15.78 -3.19
C THR A 50 2.07 -15.24 -2.92
N LEU A 51 2.19 -14.21 -2.07
CA LEU A 51 3.47 -13.65 -1.62
C LEU A 51 4.37 -14.69 -0.97
N ARG A 52 3.83 -15.45 0.00
CA ARG A 52 4.60 -16.52 0.64
C ARG A 52 5.07 -17.57 -0.36
N SER A 53 4.20 -17.96 -1.29
CA SER A 53 4.52 -18.97 -2.32
C SER A 53 5.64 -18.48 -3.25
N TYR A 54 5.59 -17.21 -3.65
CA TYR A 54 6.62 -16.56 -4.46
C TYR A 54 7.97 -16.49 -3.74
N VAL A 55 7.98 -16.04 -2.47
CA VAL A 55 9.21 -16.00 -1.65
C VAL A 55 9.84 -17.40 -1.52
N VAL A 56 9.03 -18.42 -1.24
CA VAL A 56 9.50 -19.81 -1.15
C VAL A 56 10.06 -20.30 -2.50
N ALA A 57 9.43 -19.92 -3.62
CA ALA A 57 9.92 -20.26 -4.95
C ALA A 57 11.27 -19.59 -5.28
N LEU A 58 11.44 -18.31 -4.92
CA LEU A 58 12.71 -17.58 -5.11
C LEU A 58 13.86 -18.19 -4.30
N VAL A 59 13.59 -18.57 -3.06
CA VAL A 59 14.61 -19.20 -2.20
C VAL A 59 14.92 -20.62 -2.68
N ARG A 60 13.90 -21.40 -3.09
CA ARG A 60 14.10 -22.79 -3.56
C ARG A 60 14.81 -22.87 -4.91
N SER A 61 14.55 -21.92 -5.80
CA SER A 61 15.21 -21.83 -7.11
C SER A 61 16.68 -21.41 -7.00
N GLY A 62 17.10 -20.88 -5.84
CA GLY A 62 18.44 -20.34 -5.65
C GLY A 62 18.65 -18.98 -6.33
N GLU A 63 17.59 -18.37 -6.89
CA GLU A 63 17.64 -17.10 -7.60
C GLU A 63 17.81 -15.90 -6.67
N CYS A 64 17.53 -16.09 -5.37
CA CYS A 64 17.87 -15.14 -4.31
C CYS A 64 18.53 -15.91 -3.17
N THR A 65 19.75 -15.50 -2.81
CA THR A 65 20.51 -16.14 -1.72
C THR A 65 20.72 -15.22 -0.52
N LYS A 66 20.36 -13.94 -0.66
CA LYS A 66 20.44 -12.92 0.38
C LYS A 66 19.07 -12.33 0.66
N TYR A 67 18.86 -11.91 1.91
CA TYR A 67 17.60 -11.29 2.34
C TYR A 67 17.32 -9.98 1.59
N ASP A 68 18.32 -9.13 1.42
CA ASP A 68 18.15 -7.83 0.76
C ASP A 68 17.71 -8.00 -0.70
N GLU A 69 18.35 -8.92 -1.43
CA GLU A 69 18.00 -9.25 -2.82
C GLU A 69 16.57 -9.83 -2.94
N LEU A 70 16.19 -10.68 -1.99
CA LEU A 70 14.84 -11.23 -1.91
C LEU A 70 13.80 -10.13 -1.67
N MET A 71 14.07 -9.22 -0.72
CA MET A 71 13.19 -8.12 -0.39
C MET A 71 13.02 -7.17 -1.57
N ASP A 72 14.11 -6.79 -2.23
CA ASP A 72 14.08 -5.91 -3.41
C ASP A 72 13.24 -6.52 -4.53
N LYS A 73 13.42 -7.80 -4.86
CA LYS A 73 12.60 -8.48 -5.90
C LYS A 73 11.13 -8.57 -5.52
N VAL A 74 10.82 -8.84 -4.25
CA VAL A 74 9.43 -8.93 -3.77
C VAL A 74 8.74 -7.57 -3.80
N LEU A 75 9.42 -6.52 -3.36
CA LEU A 75 8.91 -5.14 -3.42
C LEU A 75 8.72 -4.70 -4.87
N GLU A 76 9.69 -4.96 -5.74
CA GLU A 76 9.58 -4.64 -7.16
C GLU A 76 8.36 -5.35 -7.79
N GLU A 77 8.20 -6.65 -7.55
CA GLU A 77 7.12 -7.43 -8.16
C GLU A 77 5.74 -7.08 -7.58
N SER A 78 5.64 -6.75 -6.29
CA SER A 78 4.38 -6.35 -5.67
C SER A 78 3.88 -4.96 -6.10
N MET A 79 4.82 -4.06 -6.41
CA MET A 79 4.54 -2.69 -6.83
C MET A 79 4.33 -2.54 -8.34
N LYS A 80 4.65 -3.57 -9.15
CA LYS A 80 4.39 -3.59 -10.59
C LYS A 80 2.88 -3.40 -10.86
N GLY A 81 2.54 -2.33 -11.59
CA GLY A 81 1.16 -2.04 -12.01
C GLY A 81 0.35 -1.16 -11.05
N ILE A 82 0.99 -0.49 -10.09
CA ILE A 82 0.38 0.66 -9.40
C ILE A 82 0.61 1.90 -10.28
N PRO A 83 -0.45 2.57 -10.76
CA PRO A 83 -0.32 3.76 -11.61
C PRO A 83 0.22 4.93 -10.76
N GLY A 84 1.54 5.07 -10.71
CA GLY A 84 2.24 6.11 -9.95
C GLY A 84 3.75 6.11 -10.18
N GLU A 85 4.36 4.95 -10.41
CA GLU A 85 5.76 4.84 -10.79
C GLU A 85 5.87 4.85 -12.33
N ARG A 86 6.38 5.96 -12.90
CA ARG A 86 6.82 5.99 -14.31
C ARG A 86 8.13 5.22 -14.45
N THR A 87 8.09 3.91 -14.37
CA THR A 87 9.13 3.08 -14.96
C THR A 87 8.57 2.50 -16.24
N ARG A 88 9.15 2.99 -17.35
CA ARG A 88 9.02 2.52 -18.74
C ARG A 88 8.03 1.36 -18.93
N ALA A 89 6.93 1.65 -19.60
CA ALA A 89 6.13 0.63 -20.27
C ALA A 89 7.08 -0.22 -21.15
N THR A 90 7.46 -1.41 -20.66
CA THR A 90 7.89 -2.50 -21.52
C THR A 90 6.63 -3.01 -22.18
N ASN A 91 6.41 -2.50 -23.39
CA ASN A 91 5.47 -3.10 -24.33
C ASN A 91 6.10 -4.42 -24.79
N GLY A 92 5.53 -5.55 -24.35
CA GLY A 92 5.88 -6.86 -24.89
C GLY A 92 6.06 -7.93 -23.83
N ASN A 93 5.02 -8.71 -23.59
CA ASN A 93 4.98 -10.14 -23.96
C ASN A 93 3.73 -10.77 -23.34
N THR A 94 2.68 -10.97 -24.15
CA THR A 94 1.65 -11.98 -23.90
C THR A 94 2.31 -13.35 -23.99
N SER A 95 2.89 -13.80 -22.88
CA SER A 95 3.22 -15.21 -22.70
C SER A 95 2.27 -15.76 -21.67
N ASN A 96 1.36 -16.61 -22.16
CA ASN A 96 0.39 -17.41 -21.42
C ASN A 96 1.12 -18.52 -20.63
N GLY A 97 2.07 -18.13 -19.79
CA GLY A 97 2.86 -19.01 -18.95
C GLY A 97 2.80 -18.46 -17.53
N ASN A 98 2.24 -19.26 -16.62
CA ASN A 98 2.11 -19.02 -15.19
C ASN A 98 3.49 -18.75 -14.54
N ARG A 99 4.03 -17.53 -14.72
CA ARG A 99 5.27 -17.10 -14.09
C ARG A 99 4.95 -16.76 -12.64
N PRO A 100 5.64 -17.38 -11.66
CA PRO A 100 5.48 -17.02 -10.26
C PRO A 100 5.99 -15.57 -10.12
N GLY A 101 5.09 -14.60 -10.05
CA GLY A 101 5.45 -13.17 -10.00
C GLY A 101 4.35 -12.26 -10.55
N GLN A 102 3.72 -12.66 -11.66
CA GLN A 102 2.69 -11.82 -12.31
C GLN A 102 1.41 -11.65 -11.46
N GLU A 103 1.23 -12.50 -10.44
CA GLU A 103 0.11 -12.48 -9.49
C GLU A 103 0.43 -11.74 -8.18
N LEU A 104 1.64 -11.18 -8.01
CA LEU A 104 2.02 -10.49 -6.77
C LEU A 104 1.51 -9.05 -6.68
N ARG A 105 0.81 -8.55 -7.70
CA ARG A 105 0.25 -7.20 -7.68
C ARG A 105 -0.70 -7.02 -6.50
N ILE A 106 -0.56 -5.92 -5.78
CA ILE A 106 -1.49 -5.55 -4.71
C ILE A 106 -2.92 -5.44 -5.31
N PRO A 107 -3.91 -6.16 -4.77
CA PRO A 107 -5.27 -6.14 -5.30
C PRO A 107 -5.93 -4.76 -5.16
N ASP A 108 -6.58 -4.30 -6.23
CA ASP A 108 -7.28 -3.00 -6.22
C ASP A 108 -8.39 -2.93 -5.16
N ALA A 109 -8.98 -4.07 -4.80
CA ALA A 109 -9.96 -4.17 -3.72
C ALA A 109 -9.34 -3.76 -2.36
N ALA A 110 -8.15 -4.28 -2.04
CA ALA A 110 -7.44 -3.94 -0.81
C ALA A 110 -7.05 -2.45 -0.77
N ILE A 111 -6.65 -1.88 -1.91
CA ILE A 111 -6.34 -0.45 -2.02
C ILE A 111 -7.61 0.39 -1.78
N LYS A 112 -8.73 0.04 -2.42
CA LYS A 112 -9.99 0.77 -2.26
C LYS A 112 -10.50 0.75 -0.82
N GLU A 113 -10.46 -0.41 -0.17
CA GLU A 113 -10.86 -0.54 1.23
C GLU A 113 -9.91 0.19 2.18
N ALA A 114 -8.60 0.09 1.97
CA ALA A 114 -7.62 0.85 2.75
C ALA A 114 -7.87 2.36 2.64
N VAL A 115 -8.10 2.89 1.44
CA VAL A 115 -8.41 4.31 1.24
C VAL A 115 -9.71 4.71 1.95
N LYS A 116 -10.74 3.88 1.92
CA LYS A 116 -11.99 4.13 2.64
C LYS A 116 -11.77 4.21 4.15
N VAL A 117 -11.00 3.29 4.71
CA VAL A 117 -10.71 3.23 6.16
C VAL A 117 -9.85 4.42 6.57
N VAL A 118 -8.82 4.76 5.79
CA VAL A 118 -7.99 5.95 6.02
C VAL A 118 -8.87 7.21 6.01
N LYS A 119 -9.78 7.35 5.04
CA LYS A 119 -10.71 8.48 4.99
C LYS A 119 -11.60 8.56 6.24
N LYS A 120 -12.18 7.43 6.67
CA LYS A 120 -13.02 7.35 7.86
C LYS A 120 -12.26 7.71 9.14
N GLU A 121 -11.00 7.30 9.25
CA GLU A 121 -10.17 7.68 10.39
C GLU A 121 -9.71 9.14 10.33
N LEU A 122 -9.42 9.66 9.13
CA LEU A 122 -9.11 11.07 8.93
C LEU A 122 -10.29 11.98 9.30
N GLU A 123 -11.53 11.59 9.02
CA GLU A 123 -12.73 12.34 9.43
C GLU A 123 -12.88 12.48 10.96
N LYS A 124 -12.24 11.60 11.75
CA LYS A 124 -12.23 11.72 13.23
C LYS A 124 -11.24 12.77 13.71
N VAL A 125 -10.15 12.98 12.98
CA VAL A 125 -9.02 13.83 13.39
C VAL A 125 -8.96 15.16 12.65
N CYS A 126 -9.56 15.26 11.46
CA CYS A 126 -9.57 16.44 10.61
C CYS A 126 -10.99 17.00 10.48
N GLU A 127 -11.10 18.32 10.42
CA GLU A 127 -12.33 19.04 10.10
C GLU A 127 -12.08 19.86 8.84
N VAL A 128 -12.84 19.57 7.78
CA VAL A 128 -12.74 20.32 6.53
C VAL A 128 -13.52 21.61 6.69
N GLU A 129 -12.82 22.73 6.77
CA GLU A 129 -13.47 24.04 6.78
C GLU A 129 -13.89 24.38 5.34
N ASN A 130 -15.13 24.03 4.99
CA ASN A 130 -15.74 24.53 3.76
C ASN A 130 -16.18 25.98 4.00
N LYS A 131 -15.58 26.90 3.26
CA LYS A 131 -16.05 28.29 3.17
C LYS A 131 -17.30 28.38 2.31
#